data_AF-A0A089LUY9-F1
#
_entry.id   AF-A0A089LUY9-F1
#
_cell.length_a   1.000
_cell.length_b   1.000
_cell.length_c   1.000
_cell.angle_alpha   90.00
_cell.angle_beta   90.00
_cell.angle_gamma   90.00
#
_symmetry.space_group_name_H-M   'P 1'
#
loop_
_entity.id
_entity.type
_entity.pdbx_description
1 polymer ?
#
loop_
_entity_poly.entity_id
_entity_poly.type
_entity_poly.pdbx_seq_one_letter_code
_entity_poly.pdbx_strand_id
1 'polypeptide(L)'
;MDKYKSALINNASKLDAITDACGEITKLASSIIEDNSRAATVSLLKKISDVVDNPKYQIEVKRVAQLLNSNLIEYYGYTTLQSICKPDTVIAEDTRTLQELLGELNALVGLETVKAKVNDLIAYQKVQKLRRENNLHSSKNTLHLAFTGNPGTGKTTVARIVGRIYKQIGLLSKGHFIEVSRTDLIAGYQGQTALKVKKVIERAKGGVLFIDEAYSITENDQSDSYGRECLTELTKALEDYRDDLVVIVAGYTEPMNKFFESNPGLKSRFNTFIEFENYQAEELEEILISMCEKNDYQLSEEVRKSVKAFFENEISKKNENFANGRLARNLYDDLVMNHARRVINIANVSRYDLSVITARDFEVLS
;
A
#
# COMPACT_ATOMS: atom_id res chain seq x y z
N MET A 1 23.32 -21.28 -6.02
CA MET A 1 23.52 -19.84 -5.76
C MET A 1 24.84 -19.31 -6.30
N ASP A 2 25.93 -20.09 -6.33
CA ASP A 2 27.26 -19.62 -6.79
C ASP A 2 27.38 -19.23 -8.27
N LYS A 3 26.61 -19.86 -9.16
CA LYS A 3 26.70 -19.59 -10.61
C LYS A 3 26.35 -18.14 -10.96
N TYR A 4 25.32 -17.58 -10.33
CA TYR A 4 24.84 -16.21 -10.60
C TYR A 4 25.77 -15.14 -10.01
N LYS A 5 26.30 -15.39 -8.80
CA LYS A 5 27.31 -14.52 -8.16
C LYS A 5 28.58 -14.42 -9.01
N SER A 6 29.07 -15.56 -9.48
CA SER A 6 30.26 -15.65 -10.34
C SER A 6 30.04 -14.95 -11.69
N ALA A 7 28.86 -15.15 -12.30
CA ALA A 7 28.51 -14.49 -13.57
C ALA A 7 28.42 -12.96 -13.43
N LEU A 8 27.87 -12.47 -12.31
CA LEU A 8 27.75 -11.04 -12.03
C LEU A 8 29.12 -10.38 -11.85
N ILE A 9 30.01 -10.94 -11.03
CA ILE A 9 31.37 -10.41 -10.81
C ILE A 9 32.21 -10.48 -12.10
N ASN A 10 32.15 -11.58 -12.84
CA ASN A 10 32.93 -11.74 -14.07
C ASN A 10 32.55 -10.72 -15.13
N ASN A 11 31.25 -10.46 -15.33
CA ASN A 11 30.81 -9.47 -16.31
C ASN A 11 30.97 -8.03 -15.81
N ALA A 12 30.90 -7.80 -14.50
CA ALA A 12 31.24 -6.51 -13.90
C ALA A 12 32.72 -6.18 -14.15
N SER A 13 33.62 -7.13 -13.91
CA SER A 13 35.06 -6.97 -14.13
C SER A 13 35.40 -6.75 -15.61
N LYS A 14 34.71 -7.45 -16.52
CA LYS A 14 34.86 -7.23 -17.96
C LYS A 14 34.40 -5.84 -18.38
N LEU A 15 33.24 -5.40 -17.89
CA LEU A 15 32.72 -4.06 -18.19
C LEU A 15 33.66 -2.99 -17.66
N ASP A 16 34.16 -3.17 -16.44
CA ASP A 16 35.10 -2.27 -15.79
C ASP A 16 36.40 -2.08 -16.59
N ALA A 17 36.97 -3.17 -17.11
CA ALA A 17 38.19 -3.15 -17.92
C ALA A 17 37.99 -2.45 -19.28
N ILE A 18 36.83 -2.65 -19.94
CA ILE A 18 36.56 -2.07 -21.26
C ILE A 18 36.06 -0.62 -21.20
N THR A 19 35.56 -0.16 -20.05
CA THR A 19 35.16 1.24 -19.82
C THR A 19 36.19 2.05 -19.06
N ASP A 20 37.35 1.47 -18.72
CA ASP A 20 38.41 2.07 -17.90
C ASP A 20 37.90 2.63 -16.56
N ALA A 21 36.98 1.91 -15.91
CA ALA A 21 36.28 2.37 -14.71
C ALA A 21 37.06 2.11 -13.40
N CYS A 22 38.35 1.76 -13.48
CA CYS A 22 39.29 1.67 -12.34
C CYS A 22 38.79 0.85 -11.13
N GLY A 23 38.06 -0.24 -11.36
CA GLY A 23 37.56 -1.16 -10.33
C GLY A 23 36.19 -0.79 -9.76
N GLU A 24 35.59 0.34 -10.14
CA GLU A 24 34.34 0.83 -9.55
C GLU A 24 33.15 -0.09 -9.83
N ILE A 25 33.00 -0.60 -11.05
CA ILE A 25 31.87 -1.46 -11.43
C ILE A 25 31.98 -2.81 -10.71
N THR A 26 33.20 -3.34 -10.61
CA THR A 26 33.51 -4.58 -9.89
C THR A 26 33.22 -4.43 -8.40
N LYS A 27 33.62 -3.30 -7.79
CA LYS A 27 33.36 -3.02 -6.37
C LYS A 27 31.87 -2.94 -6.06
N LEU A 28 31.09 -2.30 -6.95
CA LEU A 28 29.62 -2.26 -6.80
C LEU A 28 29.01 -3.66 -6.87
N ALA A 29 29.47 -4.51 -7.79
CA ALA A 29 29.01 -5.90 -7.89
C ALA A 29 29.38 -6.73 -6.65
N SER A 30 30.57 -6.55 -6.08
CA SER A 30 30.97 -7.20 -4.82
C SER A 30 30.09 -6.78 -3.65
N SER A 31 29.84 -5.48 -3.47
CA SER A 31 28.95 -4.96 -2.41
C SER A 31 27.49 -5.43 -2.56
N ILE A 32 27.05 -5.74 -3.78
CA ILE A 32 25.73 -6.34 -4.04
C ILE A 32 25.68 -7.79 -3.55
N ILE A 33 26.76 -8.54 -3.76
CA ILE A 33 26.84 -9.97 -3.40
C ILE A 33 27.09 -10.19 -1.91
N GLU A 34 27.92 -9.33 -1.30
CA GLU A 34 28.30 -9.41 0.11
C GLU A 34 27.23 -8.83 1.02
N ASP A 35 26.73 -7.63 0.71
CA ASP A 35 25.90 -6.85 1.63
C ASP A 35 24.44 -6.65 1.18
N ASN A 36 24.06 -7.18 0.01
CA ASN A 36 22.76 -6.87 -0.63
C ASN A 36 22.49 -5.35 -0.72
N SER A 37 23.54 -4.57 -0.98
CA SER A 37 23.48 -3.11 -0.92
C SER A 37 22.59 -2.51 -2.02
N ARG A 38 21.41 -1.98 -1.62
CA ARG A 38 20.49 -1.28 -2.51
C ARG A 38 21.14 -0.09 -3.23
N ALA A 39 21.95 0.68 -2.50
CA ALA A 39 22.65 1.83 -3.05
C ALA A 39 23.65 1.42 -4.15
N ALA A 40 24.34 0.29 -3.95
CA ALA A 40 25.23 -0.27 -4.96
C ALA A 40 24.44 -0.79 -6.18
N THR A 41 23.30 -1.45 -5.98
CA THR A 41 22.41 -1.91 -7.06
C THR A 41 21.92 -0.75 -7.93
N VAL A 42 21.43 0.33 -7.32
CA VAL A 42 20.96 1.53 -8.06
C VAL A 42 22.13 2.20 -8.81
N SER A 43 23.29 2.33 -8.17
CA SER A 43 24.48 2.92 -8.79
C SER A 43 25.01 2.10 -9.96
N LEU A 44 24.97 0.76 -9.83
CA LEU A 44 25.38 -0.15 -10.89
C LEU A 44 24.43 -0.08 -12.10
N LEU A 45 23.12 -0.08 -11.86
CA LEU A 45 22.12 0.08 -12.92
C LEU A 45 22.25 1.41 -13.66
N LYS A 46 22.54 2.50 -12.92
CA LYS A 46 22.81 3.81 -13.52
C LYS A 46 24.04 3.75 -14.44
N LYS A 47 25.16 3.19 -13.96
CA LYS A 47 26.38 3.03 -14.77
C LYS A 47 26.14 2.16 -16.01
N ILE A 48 25.34 1.10 -15.89
CA ILE A 48 24.95 0.26 -17.04
C ILE A 48 24.15 1.08 -18.07
N SER A 49 23.15 1.86 -17.64
CA SER A 49 22.38 2.75 -18.52
C SER A 49 23.29 3.76 -19.20
N ASP A 50 24.16 4.42 -18.44
CA ASP A 50 25.11 5.41 -18.94
C ASP A 50 26.02 4.83 -20.05
N VAL A 51 26.43 3.56 -19.94
CA VAL A 51 27.23 2.89 -20.98
C VAL A 51 26.40 2.52 -22.22
N VAL A 52 25.17 2.03 -22.02
CA VAL A 52 24.28 1.64 -23.12
C VAL A 52 23.83 2.85 -23.95
N ASP A 53 23.50 3.95 -23.28
CA ASP A 53 22.96 5.16 -23.90
C ASP A 53 24.04 6.07 -24.50
N ASN A 54 25.30 5.93 -24.06
CA ASN A 54 26.38 6.78 -24.54
C ASN A 54 26.81 6.40 -25.97
N PRO A 55 26.79 7.35 -26.93
CA PRO A 55 27.15 7.08 -28.33
C PRO A 55 28.65 6.86 -28.55
N LYS A 56 29.51 7.16 -27.57
CA LYS A 56 30.97 6.96 -27.67
C LYS A 56 31.39 5.49 -27.56
N TYR A 57 30.57 4.65 -26.94
CA TYR A 57 30.91 3.23 -26.75
C TYR A 57 30.50 2.38 -27.96
N GLN A 58 31.41 1.49 -28.34
CA GLN A 58 31.17 0.52 -29.41
C GLN A 58 30.09 -0.51 -29.03
N ILE A 59 29.49 -1.14 -30.04
CA ILE A 59 28.40 -2.13 -29.87
C ILE A 59 28.80 -3.25 -28.91
N GLU A 60 30.06 -3.68 -28.92
CA GLU A 60 30.57 -4.75 -28.06
C GLU A 60 30.54 -4.36 -26.57
N VAL A 61 30.91 -3.12 -26.24
CA VAL A 61 30.85 -2.60 -24.86
C VAL A 61 29.40 -2.53 -24.37
N LYS A 62 28.49 -2.09 -25.24
CA LYS A 62 27.04 -2.04 -24.93
C LYS A 62 26.47 -3.43 -24.67
N ARG A 63 26.91 -4.45 -25.42
CA ARG A 63 26.50 -5.85 -25.19
C ARG A 63 26.95 -6.37 -23.83
N VAL A 64 28.16 -6.04 -23.40
CA VAL A 64 28.66 -6.44 -22.06
C VAL A 64 27.85 -5.75 -20.96
N ALA A 65 27.49 -4.47 -21.13
CA ALA A 65 26.61 -3.75 -20.20
C ALA A 65 25.20 -4.36 -20.12
N GLN A 66 24.61 -4.71 -21.27
CA GLN A 66 23.31 -5.40 -21.32
C GLN A 66 23.37 -6.78 -20.66
N LEU A 67 24.44 -7.54 -20.90
CA LEU A 67 24.65 -8.85 -20.25
C LEU A 67 24.79 -8.70 -18.74
N LEU A 68 25.47 -7.66 -18.26
CA LEU A 68 25.57 -7.36 -16.84
C LEU A 68 24.20 -7.05 -16.22
N ASN A 69 23.34 -6.33 -16.94
CA ASN A 69 21.95 -6.09 -16.54
C ASN A 69 21.15 -7.40 -16.41
N SER A 70 21.26 -8.29 -17.41
CA SER A 70 20.61 -9.61 -17.38
C SER A 70 21.07 -10.44 -16.17
N ASN A 71 22.38 -10.44 -15.86
CA ASN A 71 22.89 -11.13 -14.66
C ASN A 71 22.34 -10.52 -13.35
N LEU A 72 22.11 -9.21 -13.31
CA LEU A 72 21.51 -8.54 -12.15
C LEU A 72 20.05 -8.99 -11.96
N ILE A 73 19.31 -9.13 -13.06
CA ILE A 73 17.93 -9.63 -13.07
C ILE A 73 17.89 -11.11 -12.67
N GLU A 74 18.81 -11.93 -13.16
CA GLU A 74 18.93 -13.34 -12.75
C GLU A 74 19.32 -13.49 -11.27
N TYR A 75 20.14 -12.57 -10.74
CA TYR A 75 20.57 -12.58 -9.35
C TYR A 75 19.44 -12.19 -8.38
N TYR A 76 18.71 -11.11 -8.65
CA TYR A 76 17.66 -10.58 -7.75
C TYR A 76 16.24 -11.07 -8.07
N GLY A 77 15.96 -11.42 -9.31
CA GLY A 77 14.61 -11.49 -9.86
C GLY A 77 14.08 -10.10 -10.25
N TYR A 78 13.30 -10.03 -11.33
CA TYR A 78 12.78 -8.79 -11.91
C TYR A 78 11.96 -7.96 -10.90
N THR A 79 11.06 -8.60 -10.15
CA THR A 79 10.18 -7.94 -9.18
C THR A 79 10.97 -7.29 -8.03
N THR A 80 11.99 -8.00 -7.53
CA THR A 80 12.87 -7.49 -6.47
C THR A 80 13.65 -6.29 -6.96
N LEU A 81 14.20 -6.37 -8.17
CA LEU A 81 14.99 -5.30 -8.78
C LEU A 81 14.13 -4.05 -9.03
N GLN A 82 12.88 -4.20 -9.48
CA GLN A 82 11.92 -3.09 -9.57
C GLN A 82 11.66 -2.43 -8.21
N SER A 83 11.55 -3.20 -7.11
CA SER A 83 11.35 -2.63 -5.78
C SER A 83 12.57 -1.87 -5.24
N ILE A 84 13.78 -2.27 -5.65
CA ILE A 84 15.03 -1.57 -5.31
C ILE A 84 15.19 -0.28 -6.14
N CYS A 85 14.73 -0.28 -7.38
CA CYS A 85 14.83 0.85 -8.31
C CYS A 85 13.75 1.91 -8.12
N LYS A 86 12.67 1.61 -7.40
CA LYS A 86 11.77 2.64 -6.91
C LYS A 86 12.57 3.48 -5.92
N PRO A 87 12.86 4.77 -6.19
CA PRO A 87 13.46 5.61 -5.17
C PRO A 87 12.58 5.53 -3.93
N ASP A 88 13.18 5.47 -2.73
CA ASP A 88 12.47 5.84 -1.52
C ASP A 88 11.82 7.19 -1.85
N THR A 89 10.50 7.16 -2.00
CA THR A 89 9.73 8.21 -2.66
C THR A 89 10.21 9.55 -2.14
N VAL A 90 10.82 10.36 -3.01
CA VAL A 90 10.78 11.81 -2.83
C VAL A 90 9.29 12.09 -2.64
N ILE A 91 8.92 12.45 -1.41
CA ILE A 91 7.54 12.68 -1.02
C ILE A 91 7.11 13.88 -1.85
N ALA A 92 6.49 13.62 -3.00
CA ALA A 92 5.84 14.65 -3.78
C ALA A 92 4.90 15.34 -2.80
N GLU A 93 5.20 16.61 -2.53
CA GLU A 93 4.51 17.34 -1.50
C GLU A 93 3.04 17.44 -1.91
N ASP A 94 2.18 16.73 -1.19
CA ASP A 94 0.74 16.75 -1.48
C ASP A 94 0.24 18.20 -1.33
N THR A 95 -0.05 18.84 -2.46
CA THR A 95 -0.45 20.26 -2.56
C THR A 95 -1.94 20.47 -2.33
N ARG A 96 -2.71 19.38 -2.17
CA ARG A 96 -4.15 19.47 -1.92
C ARG A 96 -4.43 20.12 -0.58
N THR A 97 -5.42 21.00 -0.58
CA THR A 97 -5.96 21.68 0.58
C THR A 97 -6.71 20.73 1.49
N LEU A 98 -6.90 21.13 2.75
CA LEU A 98 -7.75 20.39 3.69
C LEU A 98 -9.18 20.20 3.16
N GLN A 99 -9.72 21.19 2.45
CA GLN A 99 -11.08 21.13 1.90
C GLN A 99 -11.19 20.09 0.79
N GLU A 100 -10.19 19.98 -0.09
CA GLU A 100 -10.15 18.96 -1.13
C GLU A 100 -10.04 17.55 -0.54
N LEU A 101 -9.22 17.35 0.49
CA LEU A 101 -9.08 16.06 1.16
C LEU A 101 -10.34 15.64 1.92
N LEU A 102 -11.04 16.61 2.55
CA LEU A 102 -12.35 16.37 3.13
C LEU A 102 -13.40 16.06 2.06
N GLY A 103 -13.32 16.71 0.90
CA GLY A 103 -14.13 16.38 -0.27
C GLY A 103 -13.86 14.95 -0.76
N GLU A 104 -12.60 14.53 -0.86
CA GLU A 104 -12.19 13.18 -1.22
C GLU A 104 -12.74 12.14 -0.24
N LEU A 105 -12.68 12.42 1.07
CA LEU A 105 -13.25 11.56 2.11
C LEU A 105 -14.78 11.46 1.99
N ASN A 106 -15.47 12.59 1.83
CA ASN A 106 -16.93 12.64 1.75
C ASN A 106 -17.47 12.02 0.46
N ALA A 107 -16.68 12.04 -0.62
CA ALA A 107 -17.00 11.40 -1.89
C ALA A 107 -16.86 9.87 -1.87
N LEU A 108 -16.28 9.28 -0.83
CA LEU A 108 -16.32 7.83 -0.66
C LEU A 108 -17.76 7.39 -0.40
N VAL A 109 -18.22 6.39 -1.14
CA VAL A 109 -19.56 5.80 -0.98
C VAL A 109 -19.68 5.20 0.42
N GLY A 110 -20.83 5.44 1.06
CA GLY A 110 -21.14 4.95 2.41
C GLY A 110 -20.19 5.49 3.48
N LEU A 111 -19.86 4.66 4.47
CA LEU A 111 -18.90 4.97 5.54
C LEU A 111 -19.28 6.18 6.42
N GLU A 112 -20.57 6.45 6.61
CA GLU A 112 -21.03 7.63 7.35
C GLU A 112 -20.51 7.69 8.79
N THR A 113 -20.45 6.54 9.48
CA THR A 113 -19.87 6.42 10.82
C THR A 113 -18.38 6.77 10.84
N VAL A 114 -17.63 6.33 9.84
CA VAL A 114 -16.21 6.61 9.67
C VAL A 114 -15.99 8.09 9.35
N LYS A 115 -16.75 8.66 8.41
CA LYS A 115 -16.69 10.08 8.03
C LYS A 115 -16.97 10.97 9.23
N ALA A 116 -18.02 10.69 10.00
CA ALA A 116 -18.34 11.41 11.22
C ALA A 116 -17.18 11.36 12.23
N LYS A 117 -16.63 10.16 12.48
CA LYS A 117 -15.53 9.97 13.42
C LYS A 117 -14.25 10.73 12.99
N VAL A 118 -13.92 10.70 11.71
CA VAL A 118 -12.77 11.45 11.19
C VAL A 118 -12.99 12.96 11.33
N ASN A 119 -14.20 13.46 11.06
CA ASN A 119 -14.53 14.87 11.27
C ASN A 119 -14.42 15.28 12.74
N ASP A 120 -14.89 14.45 13.68
CA ASP A 120 -14.74 14.69 15.12
C ASP A 120 -13.27 14.78 15.53
N LEU A 121 -12.42 13.87 15.01
CA LEU A 121 -10.98 13.90 15.27
C LEU A 121 -10.34 15.19 14.74
N ILE A 122 -10.72 15.63 13.53
CA ILE A 122 -10.21 16.88 12.95
C ILE A 122 -10.63 18.07 13.80
N ALA A 123 -11.90 18.16 14.19
CA ALA A 123 -12.42 19.23 15.02
C ALA A 123 -11.70 19.28 16.37
N TYR A 124 -11.57 18.13 17.03
CA TYR A 124 -10.83 17.99 18.28
C TYR A 124 -9.39 18.50 18.14
N GLN A 125 -8.66 18.04 17.12
CA GLN A 125 -7.26 18.41 16.93
C GLN A 125 -7.07 19.90 16.60
N LYS A 126 -7.99 20.51 15.84
CA LYS A 126 -8.01 21.96 15.61
C LYS A 126 -8.14 22.73 16.92
N VAL A 127 -9.06 22.32 17.81
CA VAL A 127 -9.23 22.95 19.13
C VAL A 127 -7.98 22.76 19.99
N GLN A 128 -7.37 21.57 20.00
CA GLN A 128 -6.13 21.33 20.75
C GLN A 128 -4.99 22.22 20.25
N LYS A 129 -4.87 22.43 18.94
CA LYS A 129 -3.89 23.36 18.35
C LYS A 129 -4.14 24.79 18.81
N LEU A 130 -5.38 25.29 18.71
CA LEU A 130 -5.75 26.62 19.19
C LEU A 130 -5.45 26.82 20.69
N ARG A 131 -5.70 25.79 21.52
CA ARG A 131 -5.34 25.82 22.94
C ARG A 131 -3.83 26.02 23.15
N ARG A 132 -2.99 25.29 22.41
CA ARG A 132 -1.52 25.43 22.48
C ARG A 132 -1.07 26.83 22.04
N GLU A 133 -1.64 27.34 20.95
CA GLU A 133 -1.34 28.69 20.44
C GLU A 133 -1.73 29.79 21.44
N ASN A 134 -2.72 29.53 22.29
CA ASN A 134 -3.15 30.42 23.38
C ASN A 134 -2.50 30.09 24.74
N ASN A 135 -1.41 29.33 24.76
CA ASN A 135 -0.68 28.93 25.98
C ASN A 135 -1.54 28.20 27.03
N LEU A 136 -2.63 27.56 26.62
CA LEU A 136 -3.46 26.73 27.49
C LEU A 136 -2.94 25.30 27.51
N HIS A 137 -3.16 24.61 28.64
CA HIS A 137 -2.90 23.17 28.72
C HIS A 137 -3.75 22.42 27.68
N SER A 138 -3.09 21.66 26.81
CA SER A 138 -3.72 20.71 25.88
C SER A 138 -3.44 19.29 26.37
N SER A 139 -4.48 18.45 26.48
CA SER A 139 -4.29 17.02 26.70
C SER A 139 -3.46 16.40 25.57
N LYS A 140 -2.44 15.62 25.93
CA LYS A 140 -1.63 14.83 25.00
C LYS A 140 -2.38 13.54 24.69
N ASN A 141 -3.26 13.57 23.69
CA ASN A 141 -3.92 12.36 23.22
C ASN A 141 -3.07 11.67 22.15
N THR A 142 -3.05 10.35 22.16
CA THR A 142 -2.46 9.56 21.08
C THR A 142 -3.29 9.72 19.81
N LEU A 143 -2.62 9.77 18.66
CA LEU A 143 -3.24 9.90 17.34
C LEU A 143 -3.45 8.55 16.64
N HIS A 144 -3.08 7.46 17.31
CA HIS A 144 -3.09 6.11 16.76
C HIS A 144 -4.51 5.57 16.66
N LEU A 145 -4.81 4.89 15.56
CA LEU A 145 -6.16 4.43 15.21
C LEU A 145 -6.20 2.92 15.03
N ALA A 146 -7.29 2.29 15.45
CA ALA A 146 -7.57 0.89 15.17
C ALA A 146 -8.75 0.79 14.21
N PHE A 147 -8.52 0.21 13.02
CA PHE A 147 -9.54 0.03 11.98
C PHE A 147 -10.00 -1.42 11.95
N THR A 148 -11.25 -1.67 12.32
CA THR A 148 -11.83 -3.02 12.34
C THR A 148 -12.87 -3.16 11.23
N GLY A 149 -12.98 -4.34 10.62
CA GLY A 149 -14.05 -4.65 9.68
C GLY A 149 -13.60 -5.58 8.55
N ASN A 150 -14.55 -6.00 7.72
CA ASN A 150 -14.35 -6.99 6.66
C ASN A 150 -13.43 -6.50 5.52
N PRO A 151 -12.89 -7.38 4.65
CA PRO A 151 -12.12 -6.97 3.50
C PRO A 151 -12.94 -6.06 2.58
N GLY A 152 -12.27 -5.12 1.91
CA GLY A 152 -12.93 -4.30 0.89
C GLY A 152 -13.87 -3.20 1.42
N THR A 153 -13.89 -2.92 2.73
CA THR A 153 -14.67 -1.83 3.33
C THR A 153 -13.97 -0.46 3.29
N GLY A 154 -12.84 -0.33 2.60
CA GLY A 154 -12.18 0.97 2.40
C GLY A 154 -11.16 1.41 3.47
N LYS A 155 -10.81 0.54 4.44
CA LYS A 155 -9.82 0.82 5.51
C LYS A 155 -8.53 1.49 5.01
N THR A 156 -7.84 0.88 4.05
CA THR A 156 -6.57 1.39 3.50
C THR A 156 -6.74 2.73 2.78
N THR A 157 -7.88 2.90 2.07
CA THR A 157 -8.21 4.16 1.37
C THR A 157 -8.40 5.29 2.37
N VAL A 158 -9.21 5.08 3.40
CA VAL A 158 -9.45 6.08 4.45
C VAL A 158 -8.16 6.39 5.21
N ALA A 159 -7.35 5.38 5.55
CA ALA A 159 -6.08 5.57 6.26
C ALA A 159 -5.13 6.52 5.50
N ARG A 160 -5.06 6.37 4.17
CA ARG A 160 -4.25 7.23 3.30
C ARG A 160 -4.75 8.68 3.29
N ILE A 161 -6.06 8.89 3.25
CA ILE A 161 -6.67 10.23 3.29
C ILE A 161 -6.44 10.88 4.66
N VAL A 162 -6.64 10.14 5.76
CA VAL A 162 -6.40 10.61 7.13
C VAL A 162 -4.96 11.09 7.32
N GLY A 163 -3.96 10.36 6.80
CA GLY A 163 -2.56 10.79 6.88
C GLY A 163 -2.30 12.13 6.21
N ARG A 164 -2.89 12.34 5.03
CA ARG A 164 -2.80 13.61 4.29
C ARG A 164 -3.51 14.74 5.03
N ILE A 165 -4.69 14.47 5.59
CA ILE A 165 -5.43 15.43 6.41
C ILE A 165 -4.60 15.86 7.61
N TYR A 166 -4.01 14.90 8.34
CA TYR A 166 -3.18 15.17 9.52
C TYR A 166 -1.97 16.03 9.21
N LYS A 167 -1.35 15.86 8.04
CA LYS A 167 -0.33 16.79 7.54
C LYS A 167 -0.88 18.20 7.36
N GLN A 168 -2.01 18.35 6.67
CA GLN A 168 -2.59 19.67 6.37
C GLN A 168 -3.01 20.45 7.63
N ILE A 169 -3.39 19.77 8.72
CA ILE A 169 -3.69 20.43 10.00
C ILE A 169 -2.45 20.64 10.89
N GLY A 170 -1.28 20.13 10.46
CA GLY A 170 0.00 20.30 11.14
C GLY A 170 0.27 19.31 12.28
N LEU A 171 -0.34 18.12 12.24
CA LEU A 171 -0.05 17.02 13.17
C LEU A 171 1.08 16.10 12.69
N LEU A 172 1.33 16.08 11.39
CA LEU A 172 2.37 15.28 10.75
C LEU A 172 3.24 16.17 9.88
N SER A 173 4.56 15.99 9.92
CA SER A 173 5.51 16.79 9.16
C SER A 173 5.46 16.52 7.65
N LYS A 174 5.10 15.30 7.21
CA LYS A 174 5.16 14.85 5.81
C LYS A 174 3.84 14.30 5.27
N GLY A 175 3.08 13.54 6.06
CA GLY A 175 1.80 12.94 5.69
C GLY A 175 1.88 11.76 4.71
N HIS A 176 3.07 11.20 4.47
CA HIS A 176 3.23 10.02 3.61
C HIS A 176 2.65 8.77 4.28
N PHE A 177 2.41 7.74 3.47
CA PHE A 177 1.74 6.52 3.90
C PHE A 177 2.64 5.31 3.64
N ILE A 178 2.95 4.55 4.70
CA ILE A 178 3.72 3.32 4.64
C ILE A 178 2.82 2.17 5.06
N GLU A 179 2.58 1.24 4.15
CA GLU A 179 1.81 0.02 4.38
C GLU A 179 2.74 -1.16 4.62
N VAL A 180 2.46 -1.93 5.67
CA VAL A 180 3.22 -3.13 6.05
C VAL A 180 2.30 -4.24 6.53
N SER A 181 2.79 -5.47 6.42
CA SER A 181 2.18 -6.69 6.95
C SER A 181 3.10 -7.36 7.97
N ARG A 182 2.67 -8.51 8.54
CA ARG A 182 3.53 -9.36 9.37
C ARG A 182 4.89 -9.65 8.73
N THR A 183 4.90 -9.94 7.43
CA THR A 183 6.14 -10.34 6.71
C THR A 183 7.14 -9.20 6.60
N ASP A 184 6.69 -7.95 6.68
CA ASP A 184 7.53 -6.75 6.66
C ASP A 184 8.09 -6.39 8.04
N LEU A 185 7.45 -6.87 9.11
CA LEU A 185 7.82 -6.54 10.50
C LEU A 185 8.66 -7.65 11.14
N ILE A 186 8.34 -8.92 10.86
CA ILE A 186 8.99 -10.07 11.49
C ILE A 186 10.14 -10.58 10.60
N ALA A 187 11.28 -10.89 11.21
CA ALA A 187 12.42 -11.52 10.55
C ALA A 187 12.45 -13.03 10.78
N GLY A 188 13.22 -13.77 9.97
CA GLY A 188 13.39 -15.22 10.11
C GLY A 188 14.37 -15.65 11.22
N TYR A 189 15.08 -14.70 11.83
CA TYR A 189 16.13 -14.95 12.82
C TYR A 189 15.97 -14.06 14.05
N GLN A 190 16.31 -14.60 15.22
CA GLN A 190 16.23 -13.90 16.50
C GLN A 190 17.08 -12.62 16.53
N GLY A 191 16.52 -11.55 17.11
CA GLY A 191 17.19 -10.25 17.25
C GLY A 191 17.18 -9.37 15.99
N GLN A 192 16.72 -9.90 14.84
CA GLN A 192 16.59 -9.10 13.61
C GLN A 192 15.22 -8.41 13.51
N THR A 193 14.21 -8.90 14.23
CA THR A 193 12.85 -8.34 14.21
C THR A 193 12.84 -6.91 14.75
N ALA A 194 13.49 -6.64 15.90
CA ALA A 194 13.59 -5.28 16.42
C ALA A 194 14.21 -4.29 15.43
N LEU A 195 15.28 -4.71 14.73
CA LEU A 195 15.93 -3.87 13.71
C LEU A 195 15.01 -3.60 12.52
N LYS A 196 14.23 -4.59 12.09
CA LYS A 196 13.29 -4.48 10.98
C LYS A 196 12.15 -3.53 11.31
N VAL A 197 11.57 -3.67 12.50
CA VAL A 197 10.53 -2.78 13.04
C VAL A 197 11.03 -1.34 13.13
N LYS A 198 12.24 -1.13 13.70
CA LYS A 198 12.87 0.21 13.75
C LYS A 198 13.02 0.83 12.36
N LYS A 199 13.52 0.09 11.38
CA LYS A 199 13.67 0.59 10.00
C LYS A 199 12.33 1.01 9.38
N VAL A 200 11.26 0.25 9.64
CA VAL A 200 9.91 0.59 9.17
C VAL A 200 9.39 1.85 9.86
N ILE A 201 9.55 1.96 11.17
CA ILE A 201 9.16 3.14 11.95
C ILE A 201 9.90 4.38 11.46
N GLU A 202 11.22 4.32 11.30
CA GLU A 202 12.03 5.45 10.80
C GLU A 202 11.53 5.91 9.42
N ARG A 203 11.16 4.97 8.54
CA ARG A 203 10.58 5.30 7.23
C ARG A 203 9.19 5.93 7.35
N ALA A 204 8.41 5.59 8.38
CA ALA A 204 7.06 6.11 8.60
C ALA A 204 7.02 7.43 9.38
N LYS A 205 8.11 7.82 10.06
CA LYS A 205 8.19 9.11 10.79
C LYS A 205 7.87 10.30 9.91
N GLY A 206 7.00 11.16 10.40
CA GLY A 206 6.38 12.26 9.68
C GLY A 206 5.09 11.90 8.96
N GLY A 207 4.67 10.63 9.02
CA GLY A 207 3.57 10.10 8.23
C GLY A 207 2.73 9.08 8.99
N VAL A 208 2.11 8.19 8.23
CA VAL A 208 1.26 7.09 8.72
C VAL A 208 1.96 5.75 8.47
N LEU A 209 2.07 4.94 9.53
CA LEU A 209 2.38 3.52 9.46
C LEU A 209 1.07 2.72 9.53
N PHE A 210 0.69 2.08 8.45
CA PHE A 210 -0.47 1.22 8.38
C PHE A 210 -0.04 -0.25 8.45
N ILE A 211 -0.53 -0.97 9.46
CA ILE A 211 -0.25 -2.39 9.68
C ILE A 211 -1.51 -3.17 9.35
N ASP A 212 -1.53 -3.85 8.20
CA ASP A 212 -2.65 -4.69 7.80
C ASP A 212 -2.60 -6.05 8.51
N GLU A 213 -3.79 -6.58 8.80
CA GLU A 213 -4.00 -7.82 9.57
C GLU A 213 -3.09 -7.91 10.81
N ALA A 214 -3.07 -6.85 11.63
CA ALA A 214 -2.10 -6.70 12.74
C ALA A 214 -2.16 -7.84 13.77
N TYR A 215 -3.33 -8.44 13.95
CA TYR A 215 -3.52 -9.62 14.81
C TYR A 215 -2.62 -10.80 14.40
N SER A 216 -2.29 -10.92 13.11
CA SER A 216 -1.42 -11.98 12.60
C SER A 216 -0.02 -11.93 13.21
N ILE A 217 0.44 -10.80 13.78
CA ILE A 217 1.73 -10.67 14.48
C ILE A 217 1.84 -11.66 15.66
N THR A 218 0.72 -12.02 16.29
CA THR A 218 0.69 -12.89 17.47
C THR A 218 -0.02 -14.23 17.25
N GLU A 219 -0.53 -14.54 16.06
CA GLU A 219 -1.34 -15.77 15.82
C GLU A 219 -0.55 -17.09 15.84
N ASN A 220 0.78 -17.07 15.66
CA ASN A 220 1.58 -18.30 15.58
C ASN A 220 2.22 -18.65 16.94
N ASP A 221 1.58 -19.57 17.69
CA ASP A 221 1.99 -20.08 19.01
C ASP A 221 3.42 -20.66 19.05
N GLN A 222 3.98 -21.12 17.92
CA GLN A 222 5.37 -21.62 17.88
C GLN A 222 6.43 -20.51 17.73
N SER A 223 6.03 -19.25 17.55
CA SER A 223 6.92 -18.11 17.24
C SER A 223 6.79 -16.94 18.23
N ASP A 224 6.46 -17.26 19.47
CA ASP A 224 6.03 -16.32 20.51
C ASP A 224 7.09 -15.23 20.81
N SER A 225 8.39 -15.52 20.62
CA SER A 225 9.45 -14.54 20.86
C SER A 225 9.49 -13.40 19.84
N TYR A 226 9.32 -13.68 18.55
CA TYR A 226 9.46 -12.67 17.49
C TYR A 226 8.26 -11.72 17.44
N GLY A 227 7.04 -12.25 17.60
CA GLY A 227 5.83 -11.43 17.68
C GLY A 227 5.87 -10.48 18.88
N ARG A 228 6.25 -10.99 20.05
CA ARG A 228 6.42 -10.18 21.27
C ARG A 228 7.53 -9.13 21.15
N GLU A 229 8.66 -9.47 20.52
CA GLU A 229 9.73 -8.52 20.21
C GLU A 229 9.21 -7.38 19.31
N CYS A 230 8.45 -7.73 18.26
CA CYS A 230 7.82 -6.76 17.38
C CYS A 230 6.87 -5.83 18.13
N LEU A 231 5.97 -6.39 18.96
CA LEU A 231 5.01 -5.58 19.73
C LEU A 231 5.68 -4.70 20.77
N THR A 232 6.75 -5.17 21.40
CA THR A 232 7.51 -4.39 22.38
C THR A 232 8.13 -3.15 21.72
N GLU A 233 8.80 -3.34 20.58
CA GLU A 233 9.41 -2.23 19.83
C GLU A 233 8.37 -1.29 19.22
N LEU A 234 7.23 -1.82 18.74
CA LEU A 234 6.11 -1.00 18.29
C LEU A 234 5.55 -0.15 19.43
N THR A 235 5.26 -0.76 20.59
CA THR A 235 4.72 -0.09 21.78
C THR A 235 5.61 1.06 22.25
N LYS A 236 6.93 0.86 22.21
CA LYS A 236 7.91 1.91 22.50
C LYS A 236 7.84 3.06 21.49
N ALA A 237 7.78 2.75 20.20
CA ALA A 237 7.70 3.75 19.15
C ALA A 237 6.41 4.60 19.19
N LEU A 238 5.29 4.00 19.60
CA LEU A 238 4.02 4.71 19.83
C LEU A 238 4.13 5.78 20.92
N GLU A 239 5.09 5.67 21.84
CA GLU A 239 5.33 6.71 22.86
C GLU A 239 6.40 7.69 22.44
N ASP A 240 7.54 7.18 21.95
CA ASP A 240 8.72 7.99 21.59
C ASP A 240 8.43 8.94 20.43
N TYR A 241 7.56 8.54 19.49
CA TYR A 241 7.30 9.29 18.25
C TYR A 241 5.87 9.78 18.09
N ARG A 242 5.06 9.79 19.15
CA ARG A 242 3.63 10.14 19.10
C ARG A 242 3.30 11.51 18.51
N ASP A 243 4.26 12.44 18.54
CA ASP A 243 4.06 13.82 18.08
C ASP A 243 4.25 13.97 16.56
N ASP A 244 4.86 12.99 15.88
CA ASP A 244 5.12 13.03 14.43
C ASP A 244 5.02 11.63 13.77
N LEU A 245 4.25 10.71 14.35
CA LEU A 245 3.97 9.39 13.79
C LEU A 245 2.56 8.97 14.15
N VAL A 246 1.79 8.57 13.15
CA VAL A 246 0.48 7.93 13.36
C VAL A 246 0.58 6.47 12.94
N VAL A 247 0.32 5.56 13.88
CA VAL A 247 0.17 4.14 13.58
C VAL A 247 -1.32 3.82 13.47
N ILE A 248 -1.69 3.16 12.38
CA ILE A 248 -3.02 2.62 12.14
C ILE A 248 -2.89 1.11 12.05
N VAL A 249 -3.53 0.38 12.96
CA VAL A 249 -3.62 -1.09 12.88
C VAL A 249 -4.96 -1.46 12.28
N ALA A 250 -4.97 -2.42 11.35
CA ALA A 250 -6.18 -2.86 10.68
C ALA A 250 -6.37 -4.37 10.74
N GLY A 251 -7.62 -4.82 10.68
CA GLY A 251 -7.95 -6.24 10.63
C GLY A 251 -9.45 -6.53 10.79
N TYR A 252 -9.80 -7.82 10.85
CA TYR A 252 -11.16 -8.25 11.15
C TYR A 252 -11.49 -7.97 12.63
N THR A 253 -12.77 -7.64 12.88
CA THR A 253 -13.23 -7.17 14.19
C THR A 253 -12.90 -8.16 15.31
N GLU A 254 -13.28 -9.43 15.15
CA GLU A 254 -13.07 -10.47 16.18
C GLU A 254 -11.57 -10.77 16.45
N PRO A 255 -10.72 -11.05 15.45
CA PRO A 255 -9.28 -11.17 15.66
C PRO A 255 -8.62 -9.94 16.28
N MET A 256 -9.02 -8.73 15.89
CA MET A 256 -8.48 -7.49 16.45
C MET A 256 -8.87 -7.32 17.92
N ASN A 257 -10.10 -7.67 18.32
CA ASN A 257 -10.51 -7.65 19.72
C ASN A 257 -9.62 -8.56 20.57
N LYS A 258 -9.40 -9.80 20.14
CA LYS A 258 -8.50 -10.76 20.80
C LYS A 258 -7.05 -10.27 20.85
N PHE A 259 -6.59 -9.65 19.77
CA PHE A 259 -5.26 -9.06 19.68
C PHE A 259 -5.04 -7.97 20.73
N PHE A 260 -6.02 -7.06 20.92
CA PHE A 260 -5.91 -6.01 21.93
C PHE A 260 -6.08 -6.52 23.36
N GLU A 261 -6.95 -7.52 23.59
CA GLU A 261 -7.10 -8.15 24.91
C GLU A 261 -5.81 -8.85 25.36
N SER A 262 -5.13 -9.52 24.43
CA SER A 262 -3.86 -10.20 24.71
C SER A 262 -2.68 -9.23 24.90
N ASN A 263 -2.84 -7.97 24.48
CA ASN A 263 -1.77 -6.98 24.48
C ASN A 263 -2.21 -5.65 25.15
N PRO A 264 -2.44 -5.65 26.47
CA PRO A 264 -3.00 -4.48 27.18
C PRO A 264 -2.10 -3.23 27.09
N GLY A 265 -0.78 -3.41 27.01
CA GLY A 265 0.18 -2.32 26.80
C GLY A 265 0.00 -1.62 25.45
N LEU A 266 -0.38 -2.36 24.40
CA LEU A 266 -0.71 -1.80 23.11
C LEU A 266 -2.09 -1.14 23.15
N LYS A 267 -3.09 -1.81 23.72
CA LYS A 267 -4.48 -1.31 23.84
C LYS A 267 -4.54 0.06 24.51
N SER A 268 -3.72 0.33 25.53
CA SER A 268 -3.71 1.64 26.21
C SER A 268 -3.21 2.81 25.34
N ARG A 269 -2.49 2.54 24.24
CA ARG A 269 -1.98 3.55 23.30
C ARG A 269 -2.93 3.80 22.13
N PHE A 270 -3.88 2.90 21.88
CA PHE A 270 -4.97 3.07 20.91
C PHE A 270 -6.26 3.48 21.62
N ASN A 271 -6.62 4.75 21.53
CA ASN A 271 -7.82 5.31 22.15
C ASN A 271 -9.01 5.41 21.18
N THR A 272 -8.77 5.22 19.88
CA THR A 272 -9.76 5.44 18.83
C THR A 272 -9.90 4.19 17.99
N PHE A 273 -11.04 3.54 18.15
CA PHE A 273 -11.48 2.40 17.36
C PHE A 273 -12.50 2.89 16.34
N ILE A 274 -12.30 2.52 15.08
CA ILE A 274 -13.18 2.85 13.97
C ILE A 274 -13.60 1.54 13.33
N GLU A 275 -14.88 1.23 13.43
CA GLU A 275 -15.48 0.08 12.78
C GLU A 275 -15.94 0.45 11.38
N PHE A 276 -15.55 -0.39 10.42
CA PHE A 276 -15.91 -0.29 9.02
C PHE A 276 -16.94 -1.38 8.72
N GLU A 277 -18.19 -0.95 8.68
CA GLU A 277 -19.35 -1.80 8.41
C GLU A 277 -19.33 -2.33 6.96
N ASN A 278 -20.10 -3.40 6.72
CA ASN A 278 -20.32 -3.90 5.37
C ASN A 278 -21.18 -2.92 4.58
N TYR A 279 -20.89 -2.79 3.29
CA TYR A 279 -21.70 -1.99 2.38
C TYR A 279 -23.07 -2.65 2.14
N GLN A 280 -24.09 -1.81 2.01
CA GLN A 280 -25.41 -2.20 1.51
C GLN A 280 -25.37 -2.42 -0.01
N ALA A 281 -26.41 -3.07 -0.55
CA ALA A 281 -26.48 -3.37 -1.98
C ALA A 281 -26.41 -2.10 -2.84
N GLU A 282 -27.11 -1.04 -2.42
CA GLU A 282 -27.09 0.27 -3.08
C GLU A 282 -25.68 0.89 -3.08
N GLU A 283 -24.95 0.77 -1.97
CA GLU A 283 -23.59 1.30 -1.85
C GLU A 283 -22.61 0.51 -2.75
N LEU A 284 -22.77 -0.81 -2.87
CA LEU A 284 -21.97 -1.63 -3.78
C LEU A 284 -22.27 -1.31 -5.25
N GLU A 285 -23.53 -1.05 -5.59
CA GLU A 285 -23.95 -0.58 -6.91
C GLU A 285 -23.29 0.76 -7.25
N GLU A 286 -23.35 1.74 -6.34
CA GLU A 286 -22.68 3.04 -6.52
C GLU A 286 -21.16 2.91 -6.69
N ILE A 287 -20.53 2.02 -5.93
CA ILE A 287 -19.09 1.71 -6.07
C ILE A 287 -18.79 1.17 -7.47
N LEU A 288 -19.60 0.22 -7.97
CA LEU A 288 -19.45 -0.35 -9.30
C LEU A 288 -19.61 0.71 -10.40
N ILE A 289 -20.66 1.54 -10.29
CA ILE A 289 -20.93 2.63 -11.23
C ILE A 289 -19.76 3.61 -11.24
N SER A 290 -19.25 4.00 -10.07
CA SER A 290 -18.09 4.89 -9.97
C SER A 290 -16.83 4.30 -10.62
N MET A 291 -16.61 2.97 -10.53
CA MET A 291 -15.52 2.30 -11.24
C MET A 291 -15.73 2.32 -12.76
N CYS A 292 -16.96 2.14 -13.23
CA CYS A 292 -17.28 2.22 -14.66
C CYS A 292 -17.02 3.63 -15.20
N GLU A 293 -17.57 4.66 -14.55
CA GLU A 293 -17.44 6.06 -14.98
C GLU A 293 -15.98 6.54 -15.03
N LYS A 294 -15.16 6.14 -14.04
CA LYS A 294 -13.73 6.46 -14.02
C LYS A 294 -12.93 5.87 -15.18
N ASN A 295 -13.46 4.83 -15.82
CA ASN A 295 -12.82 4.12 -16.93
C ASN A 295 -13.63 4.27 -18.23
N ASP A 296 -14.44 5.33 -18.36
CA ASP A 296 -15.27 5.64 -19.53
C ASP A 296 -16.29 4.54 -19.92
N TYR A 297 -16.65 3.68 -18.98
CA TYR A 297 -17.70 2.68 -19.13
C TYR A 297 -19.04 3.17 -18.59
N GLN A 298 -20.13 2.71 -19.20
CA GLN A 298 -21.50 2.97 -18.80
C GLN A 298 -22.28 1.65 -18.78
N LEU A 299 -23.02 1.41 -17.69
CA LEU A 299 -23.94 0.28 -17.58
C LEU A 299 -25.28 0.66 -18.24
N SER A 300 -25.83 -0.23 -19.08
CA SER A 300 -27.20 -0.10 -19.54
C SER A 300 -28.19 -0.20 -18.38
N GLU A 301 -29.38 0.39 -18.53
CA GLU A 301 -30.45 0.36 -17.51
C GLU A 301 -30.84 -1.07 -17.10
N GLU A 302 -30.78 -2.02 -18.04
CA GLU A 302 -31.04 -3.44 -17.78
C GLU A 302 -29.97 -4.05 -16.87
N VAL A 303 -28.68 -3.75 -17.14
CA VAL A 303 -27.56 -4.24 -16.33
C VAL A 303 -27.60 -3.65 -14.93
N ARG A 304 -27.94 -2.36 -14.78
CA ARG A 304 -28.07 -1.71 -13.46
C ARG A 304 -29.04 -2.47 -12.55
N LYS A 305 -30.21 -2.85 -13.09
CA LYS A 305 -31.20 -3.66 -12.35
C LYS A 305 -30.67 -5.03 -11.94
N SER A 306 -29.98 -5.72 -12.85
CA SER A 306 -29.38 -7.03 -12.57
C SER A 306 -28.25 -6.97 -11.54
N VAL A 307 -27.42 -5.91 -11.59
CA VAL A 307 -26.35 -5.65 -10.63
C VAL A 307 -26.91 -5.50 -9.22
N LYS A 308 -27.96 -4.69 -9.05
CA LYS A 308 -28.58 -4.51 -7.73
C LYS A 308 -29.07 -5.84 -7.16
N ALA A 309 -29.82 -6.61 -7.94
CA ALA A 309 -30.31 -7.93 -7.54
C ALA A 309 -29.18 -8.91 -7.21
N PHE A 310 -28.07 -8.85 -7.95
CA PHE A 310 -26.87 -9.64 -7.67
C PHE A 310 -26.28 -9.32 -6.30
N PHE A 311 -26.09 -8.03 -5.97
CA PHE A 311 -25.55 -7.65 -4.66
C PHE A 311 -26.50 -7.99 -3.51
N GLU A 312 -27.81 -7.80 -3.68
CA GLU A 312 -28.81 -8.23 -2.70
C GLU A 312 -28.71 -9.74 -2.41
N ASN A 313 -28.59 -10.55 -3.48
CA ASN A 313 -28.41 -11.99 -3.36
C ASN A 313 -27.10 -12.35 -2.63
N GLU A 314 -25.97 -11.75 -3.01
CA GLU A 314 -24.68 -12.01 -2.36
C GLU A 314 -24.66 -11.62 -0.88
N ILE A 315 -25.29 -10.51 -0.50
CA ILE A 315 -25.44 -10.09 0.90
C ILE A 315 -26.33 -11.10 1.66
N SER A 316 -27.41 -11.59 1.04
CA SER A 316 -28.34 -12.54 1.66
C SER A 316 -27.71 -13.88 2.04
N LYS A 317 -26.61 -14.27 1.37
CA LYS A 317 -25.85 -15.50 1.66
C LYS A 317 -25.13 -15.46 3.02
N LYS A 318 -25.07 -14.30 3.69
CA LYS A 318 -24.49 -14.11 5.05
C LYS A 318 -23.11 -14.73 5.24
N ASN A 319 -22.24 -14.58 4.26
CA ASN A 319 -20.84 -14.99 4.39
C ASN A 319 -20.16 -14.15 5.49
N GLU A 320 -19.58 -14.80 6.50
CA GLU A 320 -18.91 -14.13 7.62
C GLU A 320 -17.83 -13.15 7.16
N ASN A 321 -17.11 -13.49 6.07
CA ASN A 321 -16.05 -12.68 5.49
C ASN A 321 -16.46 -12.07 4.13
N PHE A 322 -17.59 -11.37 4.10
CA PHE A 322 -18.08 -10.70 2.90
C PHE A 322 -17.04 -9.70 2.34
N ALA A 323 -16.76 -9.78 1.03
CA ALA A 323 -15.61 -9.11 0.42
C ALA A 323 -15.87 -7.64 -0.01
N ASN A 324 -17.10 -7.13 0.19
CA ASN A 324 -17.48 -5.72 0.00
C ASN A 324 -16.98 -5.12 -1.33
N GLY A 325 -16.21 -4.03 -1.31
CA GLY A 325 -15.68 -3.39 -2.51
C GLY A 325 -14.78 -4.30 -3.36
N ARG A 326 -14.23 -5.39 -2.81
CA ARG A 326 -13.55 -6.42 -3.63
C ARG A 326 -14.55 -7.21 -4.46
N LEU A 327 -15.75 -7.51 -3.94
CA LEU A 327 -16.83 -8.12 -4.72
C LEU A 327 -17.25 -7.21 -5.88
N ALA A 328 -17.45 -5.91 -5.61
CA ALA A 328 -17.79 -4.94 -6.66
C ALA A 328 -16.68 -4.82 -7.71
N ARG A 329 -15.40 -4.84 -7.32
CA ARG A 329 -14.27 -4.87 -8.25
C ARG A 329 -14.24 -6.14 -9.10
N ASN A 330 -14.43 -7.31 -8.48
CA ASN A 330 -14.44 -8.57 -9.23
C ASN A 330 -15.56 -8.57 -10.27
N LEU A 331 -16.76 -8.12 -9.89
CA LEU A 331 -17.87 -7.97 -10.83
C LEU A 331 -17.54 -6.98 -11.96
N TYR A 332 -16.89 -5.85 -11.66
CA TYR A 332 -16.41 -4.92 -12.68
C TYR A 332 -15.45 -5.60 -13.67
N ASP A 333 -14.44 -6.29 -13.17
CA ASP A 333 -13.42 -6.96 -13.99
C ASP A 333 -14.06 -8.03 -14.90
N ASP A 334 -15.03 -8.78 -14.36
CA ASP A 334 -15.80 -9.77 -15.10
C ASP A 334 -16.65 -9.14 -16.21
N LEU A 335 -17.34 -8.03 -15.92
CA LEU A 335 -18.14 -7.31 -16.92
C LEU A 335 -17.29 -6.73 -18.04
N VAL A 336 -16.12 -6.15 -17.71
CA VAL A 336 -15.18 -5.61 -18.71
C VAL A 336 -14.61 -6.74 -19.57
N MET A 337 -14.29 -7.89 -18.97
CA MET A 337 -13.82 -9.06 -19.73
C MET A 337 -14.88 -9.58 -20.70
N ASN A 338 -16.14 -9.68 -20.26
CA ASN A 338 -17.24 -10.13 -21.11
C ASN A 338 -17.57 -9.11 -22.21
N HIS A 339 -17.54 -7.82 -21.87
CA HIS A 339 -17.65 -6.73 -22.83
C HIS A 339 -16.58 -6.83 -23.93
N ALA A 340 -15.32 -7.05 -23.56
CA ALA A 340 -14.23 -7.23 -24.53
C ALA A 340 -14.46 -8.43 -25.47
N ARG A 341 -14.94 -9.57 -24.92
CA ARG A 341 -15.30 -10.76 -25.70
C ARG A 341 -16.46 -10.50 -26.67
N ARG A 342 -17.42 -9.66 -26.30
CA ARG A 342 -18.52 -9.26 -27.19
C ARG A 342 -18.03 -8.31 -28.28
N VAL A 343 -17.32 -7.25 -27.90
CA VAL A 343 -16.96 -6.15 -28.82
C VAL A 343 -15.99 -6.60 -29.91
N ILE A 344 -15.05 -7.51 -29.63
CA ILE A 344 -14.10 -7.99 -30.64
C ILE A 344 -14.78 -8.69 -31.84
N ASN A 345 -16.01 -9.17 -31.67
CA ASN A 345 -16.79 -9.84 -32.71
C ASN A 345 -17.67 -8.86 -33.52
N ILE A 346 -17.62 -7.56 -33.25
CA ILE A 346 -18.40 -6.53 -33.97
C ILE A 346 -17.59 -6.03 -35.17
N ALA A 347 -18.15 -6.13 -36.39
CA ALA A 347 -17.45 -5.76 -37.62
C ALA A 347 -17.14 -4.26 -37.74
N ASN A 348 -18.06 -3.40 -37.29
CA ASN A 348 -17.91 -1.93 -37.31
C ASN A 348 -18.16 -1.39 -35.90
N VAL A 349 -17.12 -1.37 -35.08
CA VAL A 349 -17.19 -0.94 -33.68
C VAL A 349 -17.38 0.57 -33.58
N SER A 350 -18.46 1.00 -32.91
CA SER A 350 -18.70 2.41 -32.60
C SER A 350 -18.14 2.81 -31.23
N ARG A 351 -18.08 4.11 -30.93
CA ARG A 351 -17.75 4.61 -29.58
C ARG A 351 -18.72 4.07 -28.53
N TYR A 352 -20.01 3.97 -28.88
CA TYR A 352 -21.03 3.42 -28.01
C TYR A 352 -20.74 1.96 -27.66
N ASP A 353 -20.33 1.14 -28.63
CA ASP A 353 -19.98 -0.26 -28.40
C ASP A 353 -18.79 -0.41 -27.46
N LEU A 354 -17.81 0.50 -27.56
CA LEU A 354 -16.63 0.53 -26.70
C LEU A 354 -16.91 0.98 -25.27
N SER A 355 -17.95 1.80 -25.06
CA SER A 355 -18.23 2.40 -23.75
C SER A 355 -19.41 1.76 -23.01
N VAL A 356 -20.31 1.03 -23.67
CA VAL A 356 -21.54 0.54 -23.03
C VAL A 356 -21.49 -0.96 -22.76
N ILE A 357 -21.66 -1.32 -21.49
CA ILE A 357 -21.85 -2.69 -20.98
C ILE A 357 -23.34 -3.00 -21.01
N THR A 358 -23.69 -4.12 -21.63
CA THR A 358 -25.06 -4.54 -21.94
C THR A 358 -25.44 -5.82 -21.20
N ALA A 359 -26.73 -6.20 -21.24
CA ALA A 359 -27.22 -7.40 -20.54
C ALA A 359 -26.45 -8.68 -20.92
N ARG A 360 -26.01 -8.80 -22.18
CA ARG A 360 -25.20 -9.93 -22.67
C ARG A 360 -23.86 -10.08 -21.96
N ASP A 361 -23.31 -8.99 -21.46
CA ASP A 361 -22.03 -8.98 -20.76
C ASP A 361 -22.19 -9.45 -19.29
N PHE A 362 -23.42 -9.38 -18.77
CA PHE A 362 -23.81 -9.79 -17.42
C PHE A 362 -24.31 -11.23 -17.35
N GLU A 363 -25.10 -11.69 -18.33
CA GLU A 363 -25.70 -13.04 -18.38
C GLU A 363 -24.69 -14.19 -18.34
N VAL A 364 -23.43 -13.95 -18.67
CA VAL A 364 -22.35 -14.96 -18.60
C VAL A 364 -21.94 -15.25 -17.14
N LEU A 365 -22.42 -14.47 -16.17
CA LEU A 365 -22.10 -14.57 -14.74
C LEU A 365 -23.21 -15.25 -13.91
N SER A 366 -24.41 -15.41 -14.48
CA SER A 366 -25.55 -16.14 -13.91
C SER A 366 -25.59 -17.57 -14.41
#